data_AF-A0A6G3PNY9-F1
#
_entry.id   AF-A0A6G3PNY9-F1
#
_cell.length_a   1.000
_cell.length_b   1.000
_cell.length_c   1.000
_cell.angle_alpha   90.00
_cell.angle_beta   90.00
_cell.angle_gamma   90.00
#
_symmetry.space_group_name_H-M   'P 1'
#
loop_
_entity.id
_entity.type
_entity.pdbx_description
1 polymer ?
#
loop_
_entity_poly.entity_id
_entity_poly.type
_entity_poly.pdbx_seq_one_letter_code
_entity_poly.pdbx_strand_id
1 'polypeptide(L)' 'ITELAAGAGPGRECVVVTADRELRRRVEAYGARCVGPRTVRAGQPDGR' A
#
# COMPACT_ATOMS: atom_id res chain seq x y z
N ILE A 1 7.33 2.49 -7.38
CA ILE A 1 6.67 1.93 -6.16
C ILE A 1 7.03 0.47 -5.97
N THR A 2 6.91 -0.36 -7.01
CA THR A 2 7.29 -1.78 -6.95
C THR A 2 8.72 -2.00 -6.48
N GLU A 3 9.71 -1.22 -6.96
CA GLU A 3 11.09 -1.37 -6.46
C GLU A 3 11.23 -1.01 -4.97
N LEU A 4 10.41 -0.08 -4.48
CA LEU A 4 10.39 0.28 -3.06
C LEU A 4 9.85 -0.87 -2.19
N ALA A 5 8.83 -1.58 -2.68
CA ALA A 5 8.29 -2.76 -2.01
C ALA A 5 9.30 -3.92 -2.00
N ALA A 6 9.98 -4.14 -3.14
CA ALA A 6 11.03 -5.16 -3.25
C ALA A 6 12.25 -4.87 -2.34
N GLY A 7 12.55 -3.59 -2.11
CA GLY A 7 13.63 -3.15 -1.23
C GLY A 7 13.27 -3.09 0.26
N ALA A 8 12.06 -3.51 0.66
CA ALA A 8 11.70 -3.56 2.07
C ALA A 8 12.55 -4.61 2.79
N GLY A 9 13.44 -4.17 3.68
CA GLY A 9 14.31 -5.05 4.44
C GLY A 9 13.56 -6.01 5.39
N PRO A 10 14.20 -7.11 5.81
CA PRO A 10 13.59 -8.12 6.66
C PRO A 10 13.08 -7.53 7.98
N GLY A 11 11.92 -7.97 8.42
CA GLY A 11 11.30 -7.54 9.68
C GLY A 11 10.53 -6.21 9.62
N ARG A 12 10.42 -5.57 8.45
CA ARG A 12 9.60 -4.36 8.27
C ARG A 12 8.34 -4.64 7.48
N GLU A 13 7.18 -4.24 8.01
CA GLU A 13 5.92 -4.28 7.25
C GLU A 13 5.93 -3.17 6.17
N CYS A 14 5.72 -3.55 4.91
CA CYS A 14 5.55 -2.63 3.80
C CYS A 14 4.06 -2.52 3.46
N VAL A 15 3.44 -1.38 3.73
CA VAL A 15 2.02 -1.13 3.40
C VAL A 15 1.93 -0.23 2.18
N VAL A 16 1.20 -0.67 1.15
CA VAL A 16 0.92 0.09 -0.06
C VAL A 16 -0.56 0.46 -0.11
N VAL A 17 -0.84 1.76 -0.13
CA VAL A 17 -2.20 2.29 -0.29
C VAL A 17 -2.47 2.48 -1.78
N THR A 18 -3.39 1.70 -2.36
CA THR A 18 -3.73 1.83 -3.78
C THR A 18 -5.13 1.32 -4.12
N ALA A 19 -5.76 1.94 -5.12
CA ALA A 19 -6.96 1.41 -5.78
C ALA A 19 -6.64 0.60 -7.04
N ASP A 20 -5.38 0.62 -7.49
CA ASP A 20 -4.91 -0.07 -8.69
C ASP A 20 -4.72 -1.57 -8.42
N ARG A 21 -5.46 -2.41 -9.17
CA ARG A 21 -5.44 -3.87 -9.02
C ARG A 21 -4.18 -4.52 -9.57
N GLU A 22 -3.57 -3.94 -10.60
CA GLU A 22 -2.35 -4.48 -11.18
C GLU A 22 -1.16 -4.18 -10.29
N LEU A 23 -1.05 -2.94 -9.81
CA LEU A 23 -0.03 -2.57 -8.83
C LEU A 23 -0.13 -3.43 -7.58
N ARG A 24 -1.34 -3.68 -7.08
CA ARG A 24 -1.57 -4.59 -5.94
C ARG A 24 -0.93 -5.95 -6.15
N ARG A 25 -1.23 -6.62 -7.27
CA ARG A 25 -0.65 -7.94 -7.59
C ARG A 25 0.88 -7.91 -7.61
N ARG A 26 1.46 -6.85 -8.20
CA ARG A 26 2.92 -6.72 -8.32
C ARG A 26 3.59 -6.54 -6.95
N VAL A 27 3.01 -5.75 -6.04
CA VAL A 27 3.64 -5.48 -4.73
C VAL A 27 3.38 -6.60 -3.71
N GLU A 28 2.23 -7.27 -3.79
CA GLU A 28 1.93 -8.46 -2.96
C GLU A 28 2.91 -9.62 -3.25
N ALA A 29 3.41 -9.73 -4.49
CA ALA A 29 4.46 -10.69 -4.84
C ALA A 29 5.79 -10.45 -4.10
N TYR A 30 6.03 -9.23 -3.61
CA TYR A 30 7.18 -8.88 -2.77
C TYR A 30 6.85 -8.92 -1.26
N GLY A 31 5.67 -9.42 -0.88
CA GLY A 31 5.24 -9.50 0.52
C GLY A 31 4.67 -8.20 1.09
N ALA A 32 4.44 -7.18 0.26
CA ALA A 32 3.79 -5.96 0.72
C ALA A 32 2.29 -6.20 0.99
N ARG A 33 1.77 -5.54 2.02
CA ARG A 33 0.34 -5.50 2.33
C ARG A 33 -0.34 -4.37 1.56
N CYS A 34 -1.43 -4.68 0.87
CA CYS A 34 -2.22 -3.65 0.19
C CYS A 34 -3.48 -3.24 0.95
N VAL A 35 -3.75 -1.94 0.99
CA VAL A 35 -4.99 -1.36 1.54
C VAL A 35 -5.58 -0.32 0.58
N GLY A 36 -6.87 -0.02 0.73
CA GLY A 36 -7.56 0.94 -0.13
C GLY A 36 -7.35 2.40 0.30
N PRO A 37 -7.46 3.41 -0.59
CA PRO A 37 -7.22 4.82 -0.25
C PRO A 37 -8.06 5.37 0.90
N ARG A 38 -9.26 4.80 1.12
CA ARG A 38 -10.15 5.19 2.22
C ARG A 38 -9.57 4.90 3.61
N THR A 39 -8.60 3.98 3.74
CA THR A 39 -7.97 3.69 5.04
C THR A 39 -7.13 4.85 5.57
N VAL A 40 -6.68 5.76 4.70
CA VAL A 40 -5.88 6.94 5.10
C VAL A 40 -6.78 8.09 5.57
N ARG A 41 -8.02 8.19 5.06
CA ARG A 41 -8.91 9.33 5.31
C ARG A 41 -9.99 9.08 6.36
N ALA A 42 -10.05 7.90 6.98
CA ALA A 42 -11.09 7.54 7.95
C ALA A 42 -11.20 8.46 9.18
N GLY A 43 -10.25 9.38 9.40
CA GLY A 43 -10.29 10.38 10.48
C GLY A 43 -10.20 11.85 10.02
N GLN A 44 -10.17 12.15 8.71
CA GLN A 44 -10.26 13.54 8.27
C GLN A 44 -11.74 13.87 8.00
N PRO A 45 -12.30 14.93 8.63
CA PRO A 45 -13.64 15.38 8.26
C PRO A 45 -13.64 15.68 6.77
N ASP A 46 -14.70 15.25 6.09
CA ASP A 46 -14.91 15.56 4.68
C ASP A 46 -14.76 17.07 4.51
N GLY A 47 -13.68 17.50 3.87
CA GLY A 47 -13.33 18.91 3.67
C GLY A 47 -14.27 19.57 2.67
N ARG A 48 -15.54 19.70 3.06
CA ARG A 48 -16.54 20.56 2.44
C ARG A 48 -16.63 21.87 3.22
#